data_AF-A0A4R4T5Z5-F1
#
_entry.id   AF-A0A4R4T5Z5-F1
#
_cell.length_a   1.000
_cell.length_b   1.000
_cell.length_c   1.000
_cell.angle_alpha   90.00
_cell.angle_beta   90.00
_cell.angle_gamma   90.00
#
_symmetry.space_group_name_H-M   'P 1'
#
loop_
_entity.id
_entity.type
_entity.pdbx_description
1 polymer ?
#
loop_
_entity_poly.entity_id
_entity_poly.type
_entity_poly.pdbx_seq_one_letter_code
_entity_poly.pdbx_strand_id
1 'polypeptide(L)'
;MAIPPMIGHPGATLLYSGSRAVFDTHEKTLERLGVAAFLSDDPGTAPLYDIALLSAMYGLFGGALHALAMVRPGEGRATEFTSTLLLPWLQAMMASVPEFARQLDSGELGTRAANSNLAMQAAAYVNLLDASAAEGVDPLLVRPMGELLHRAVAAGHGDGDVPALATLLRARPPHRRRRPLNRPAAGGPKATRPPTVTRAPRVTRAAGPSVGPAGRPG
;
A
#
# COMPACT_ATOMS: atom_id res chain seq x y z
N MET A 1 0.52 10.52 15.15
CA MET A 1 0.35 9.07 15.21
C MET A 1 0.16 8.63 16.64
N ALA A 2 -0.78 7.73 16.89
CA ALA A 2 -0.98 7.11 18.20
C ALA A 2 -1.52 5.70 17.99
N ILE A 3 -1.03 4.74 18.76
CA ILE A 3 -1.70 3.43 18.91
C ILE A 3 -2.70 3.53 20.08
N PRO A 4 -3.73 2.65 20.17
CA PRO A 4 -4.79 2.78 21.17
C PRO A 4 -4.32 3.02 22.62
N PRO A 5 -3.24 2.37 23.12
CA PRO A 5 -2.75 2.65 24.48
C PRO A 5 -2.16 4.05 24.69
N MET A 6 -1.74 4.74 23.64
CA MET A 6 -1.15 6.09 23.73
C MET A 6 -2.22 7.18 23.88
N ILE A 7 -3.46 6.92 23.49
CA ILE A 7 -4.53 7.92 23.52
C ILE A 7 -4.70 8.46 24.95
N GLY A 8 -4.77 9.78 25.07
CA GLY A 8 -4.84 10.48 26.35
C GLY A 8 -3.50 10.71 27.05
N HIS A 9 -2.38 10.30 26.46
CA HIS A 9 -1.04 10.51 27.01
C HIS A 9 -0.21 11.49 26.15
N PRO A 10 0.82 12.16 26.72
CA PRO A 10 1.63 13.14 26.00
C PRO A 10 2.36 12.61 24.75
N GLY A 11 2.51 11.30 24.61
CA GLY A 11 3.12 10.67 23.44
C GLY A 11 2.18 10.53 22.23
N ALA A 12 0.87 10.71 22.39
CA ALA A 12 -0.07 10.66 21.27
C ALA A 12 -0.06 11.97 20.49
N THR A 13 0.02 11.88 19.16
CA THR A 13 -0.21 13.02 18.26
C THR A 13 -1.37 12.70 17.33
N LEU A 14 -2.33 13.61 17.20
CA LEU A 14 -3.47 13.48 16.30
C LEU A 14 -3.40 14.59 15.25
N LEU A 15 -3.54 14.21 13.97
CA LEU A 15 -3.45 15.13 12.84
C LEU A 15 -4.84 15.62 12.46
N TYR A 16 -4.98 16.93 12.27
CA TYR A 16 -6.23 17.57 11.88
C TYR A 16 -6.02 18.47 10.67
N SER A 17 -6.99 18.50 9.76
CA SER A 17 -7.05 19.44 8.64
C SER A 17 -8.51 19.69 8.24
N GLY A 18 -8.77 20.73 7.46
CA GLY A 18 -10.12 21.24 7.21
C GLY A 18 -10.34 22.57 7.94
N SER A 19 -11.57 22.91 8.32
CA SER A 19 -11.86 24.25 8.88
C SER A 19 -11.05 24.60 10.13
N ARG A 20 -10.12 25.57 10.00
CA ARG A 20 -9.38 26.16 11.14
C ARG A 20 -10.29 26.64 12.26
N ALA A 21 -11.37 27.35 11.92
CA ALA A 21 -12.28 27.93 12.90
C ALA A 21 -12.99 26.85 13.76
N VAL A 22 -13.35 25.71 13.15
CA VAL A 22 -13.94 24.58 13.89
C VAL A 22 -12.88 23.91 14.77
N PHE A 23 -11.67 23.73 14.25
CA PHE A 23 -10.56 23.19 15.04
C PHE A 23 -10.28 24.08 16.25
N ASP A 24 -10.13 25.40 16.08
CA ASP A 24 -9.92 26.37 17.16
C ASP A 24 -10.98 26.27 18.25
N THR A 25 -12.24 26.15 17.84
CA THR A 25 -13.37 26.02 18.75
C THR A 25 -13.26 24.79 19.65
N HIS A 26 -12.64 23.70 19.16
CA HIS A 26 -12.56 22.41 19.84
C HIS A 26 -11.16 22.00 20.30
N GLU A 27 -10.14 22.81 20.06
CA GLU A 27 -8.72 22.49 20.29
C GLU A 27 -8.48 21.91 21.70
N LYS A 28 -8.93 22.61 22.74
CA LYS A 28 -8.78 22.16 24.14
C LYS A 28 -9.43 20.81 24.44
N THR A 29 -10.47 20.43 23.70
CA THR A 29 -11.11 19.11 23.84
C THR A 29 -10.30 18.05 23.12
N LEU A 30 -9.81 18.36 21.93
CA LEU A 30 -8.97 17.47 21.12
C LEU A 30 -7.63 17.18 21.81
N GLU A 31 -7.05 18.17 22.49
CA GLU A 31 -5.81 18.05 23.27
C GLU A 31 -5.90 17.01 24.40
N ARG A 32 -7.11 16.67 24.86
CA ARG A 32 -7.29 15.59 25.84
C ARG A 32 -6.96 14.20 25.29
N LEU A 33 -6.93 14.05 23.97
CA LEU A 33 -6.61 12.79 23.30
C LEU A 33 -5.10 12.65 23.01
N GLY A 34 -4.36 13.75 23.06
CA GLY A 34 -2.95 13.86 22.70
C GLY A 34 -2.65 15.24 22.09
N VAL A 35 -1.41 15.44 21.64
CA VAL A 35 -1.01 16.66 20.92
C VAL A 35 -1.87 16.82 19.66
N ALA A 36 -2.64 17.90 19.59
CA ALA A 36 -3.50 18.21 18.45
C ALA A 36 -2.73 19.04 17.41
N ALA A 37 -2.38 18.42 16.28
CA ALA A 37 -1.60 19.06 15.22
C ALA A 37 -2.51 19.45 14.05
N PHE A 38 -2.86 20.74 13.95
CA PHE A 38 -3.56 21.28 12.78
C PHE A 38 -2.58 21.55 11.64
N LEU A 39 -2.86 21.03 10.44
CA LEU A 39 -1.94 21.06 9.30
C LEU A 39 -2.32 22.10 8.24
N SER A 40 -3.60 22.18 7.86
CA SER A 40 -4.06 23.08 6.79
C SER A 40 -5.58 23.14 6.71
N ASP A 41 -6.10 24.13 5.97
CA ASP A 41 -7.52 24.21 5.62
C ASP A 41 -8.01 23.16 4.61
N ASP A 42 -7.11 22.49 3.90
CA ASP A 42 -7.48 21.37 3.01
C ASP A 42 -7.81 20.10 3.84
N PRO A 43 -9.05 19.58 3.78
CA PRO A 43 -9.43 18.36 4.49
C PRO A 43 -8.67 17.10 4.01
N GLY A 44 -8.01 17.14 2.85
CA GLY A 44 -7.19 16.04 2.33
C GLY A 44 -5.80 15.90 2.97
N THR A 45 -5.29 16.94 3.63
CA THR A 45 -3.90 16.96 4.11
C THR A 45 -3.63 16.00 5.26
N ALA A 46 -4.47 15.99 6.30
CA ALA A 46 -4.31 15.09 7.44
C ALA A 46 -4.30 13.60 7.06
N PRO A 47 -5.28 13.07 6.28
CA PRO A 47 -5.24 11.67 5.87
C PRO A 47 -4.07 11.35 4.93
N LEU A 48 -3.64 12.30 4.09
CA LEU A 48 -2.45 12.11 3.26
C LEU A 48 -1.18 11.97 4.12
N TYR A 49 -1.01 12.84 5.11
CA TYR A 49 0.15 12.82 6.01
C TYR A 49 0.14 11.57 6.88
N ASP A 50 -1.03 11.11 7.32
CA ASP A 50 -1.19 9.85 8.05
C ASP A 50 -0.67 8.65 7.23
N ILE A 51 -1.12 8.51 5.97
CA ILE A 51 -0.65 7.44 5.08
C ILE A 51 0.84 7.55 4.76
N ALA A 52 1.37 8.78 4.61
CA ALA A 52 2.80 9.00 4.38
C ALA A 52 3.65 8.54 5.58
N LEU A 53 3.23 8.86 6.82
CA LEU A 53 3.89 8.41 8.05
C LEU A 53 3.79 6.89 8.21
N LEU A 54 2.63 6.28 7.92
CA LEU A 54 2.46 4.84 7.92
C LEU A 54 3.36 4.14 6.89
N SER A 55 3.56 4.75 5.72
CA SER A 55 4.47 4.20 4.70
C SER A 55 5.90 4.11 5.21
N ALA A 56 6.39 5.14 5.91
CA ALA A 56 7.71 5.11 6.55
C ALA A 56 7.79 4.05 7.67
N MET A 57 6.74 3.95 8.50
CA MET A 57 6.65 2.93 9.55
C MET A 57 6.74 1.51 8.99
N TYR A 58 5.98 1.20 7.93
CA TYR A 58 6.03 -0.13 7.32
C TYR A 58 7.36 -0.39 6.59
N GLY A 59 8.02 0.63 6.04
CA GLY A 59 9.39 0.51 5.53
C GLY A 59 10.38 0.12 6.62
N LEU A 60 10.31 0.76 7.79
CA LEU A 60 11.09 0.41 8.97
C LEU A 60 10.83 -1.03 9.43
N PHE A 61 9.57 -1.44 9.54
CA PHE A 61 9.20 -2.80 9.92
C PHE A 61 9.71 -3.83 8.91
N GLY A 62 9.57 -3.56 7.61
CA GLY A 62 10.04 -4.43 6.54
C GLY A 62 11.54 -4.70 6.63
N GLY A 63 12.34 -3.64 6.77
CA GLY A 63 13.79 -3.75 6.93
C GLY A 63 14.21 -4.43 8.23
N ALA A 64 13.59 -4.06 9.36
CA ALA A 64 13.92 -4.64 10.66
C ALA A 64 13.57 -6.13 10.76
N LEU A 65 12.39 -6.54 10.28
CA LEU A 65 11.99 -7.95 10.27
C LEU A 65 12.88 -8.79 9.36
N HIS A 66 13.26 -8.26 8.19
CA HIS A 66 14.22 -8.92 7.31
C HIS A 66 15.58 -9.10 8.00
N ALA A 67 16.12 -8.04 8.62
CA ALA A 67 17.38 -8.12 9.37
C ALA A 67 17.33 -9.14 10.52
N LEU A 68 16.22 -9.23 11.24
CA LEU A 68 16.04 -10.22 12.30
C LEU A 68 15.91 -11.65 11.76
N ALA A 69 15.30 -11.84 10.60
CA ALA A 69 15.23 -13.14 9.94
C ALA A 69 16.60 -13.62 9.46
N MET A 70 17.51 -12.71 9.11
CA MET A 70 18.90 -13.02 8.74
C MET A 70 19.73 -13.54 9.92
N VAL A 71 19.39 -13.19 11.17
CA VAL A 71 20.13 -13.66 12.35
C VAL A 71 19.57 -15.00 12.82
N ARG A 72 20.28 -16.09 12.50
CA ARG A 72 19.76 -17.44 12.73
C ARG A 72 19.79 -17.85 14.21
N PRO A 73 18.88 -18.74 14.63
CA PRO A 73 18.96 -19.37 15.94
C PRO A 73 20.31 -20.11 16.10
N GLY A 74 21.13 -19.69 17.07
CA GLY A 74 22.45 -20.29 17.36
C GLY A 74 23.64 -19.37 17.07
N GLU A 75 23.46 -18.32 16.28
CA GLU A 75 24.50 -17.31 16.00
C GLU A 75 24.46 -16.12 16.96
N GLY A 76 23.35 -15.99 17.70
CA GLY A 76 23.15 -14.98 18.71
C GLY A 76 21.69 -14.90 19.14
N ARG A 77 21.39 -14.10 20.16
CA ARG A 77 20.01 -13.80 20.54
C ARG A 77 19.52 -12.62 19.72
N ALA A 78 18.38 -12.76 19.05
CA ALA A 78 17.75 -11.66 18.30
C ALA A 78 17.59 -10.38 19.15
N THR A 79 17.28 -10.54 20.45
CA THR A 79 17.19 -9.41 21.40
C THR A 79 18.50 -8.67 21.59
N GLU A 80 19.63 -9.39 21.63
CA GLU A 80 20.96 -8.82 21.81
C GLU A 80 21.43 -8.15 20.52
N PHE A 81 21.27 -8.81 19.37
CA PHE A 81 21.52 -8.18 18.06
C PHE A 81 20.71 -6.88 17.90
N THR A 82 19.45 -6.89 18.34
CA THR A 82 18.58 -5.72 18.27
C THR A 82 19.12 -4.56 19.09
N SER A 83 19.45 -4.80 20.36
CA SER A 83 19.88 -3.75 21.28
C SER A 83 21.30 -3.24 21.01
N THR A 84 22.20 -4.10 20.55
CA THR A 84 23.62 -3.78 20.39
C THR A 84 23.99 -3.25 19.02
N LEU A 85 23.30 -3.72 17.96
CA LEU A 85 23.67 -3.41 16.57
C LEU A 85 22.53 -2.76 15.78
N LEU A 86 21.36 -3.39 15.73
CA LEU A 86 20.29 -2.95 14.83
C LEU A 86 19.72 -1.57 15.23
N LEU A 87 19.34 -1.39 16.49
CA LEU A 87 18.76 -0.11 16.94
C LEU A 87 19.75 1.06 16.85
N PRO A 88 21.00 0.95 17.35
CA PRO A 88 21.99 2.02 17.18
C PRO A 88 22.23 2.38 15.71
N TRP A 89 22.30 1.37 14.83
CA TRP A 89 22.49 1.58 13.40
C TRP A 89 21.31 2.33 12.78
N LEU A 90 20.07 1.87 13.02
CA LEU A 90 18.88 2.53 12.50
C LEU A 90 18.75 3.98 13.01
N GLN A 91 19.10 4.23 14.27
CA GLN A 91 19.15 5.58 14.84
C GLN A 91 20.17 6.48 14.14
N ALA A 92 21.37 5.97 13.86
CA ALA A 92 22.37 6.72 13.09
C ALA A 92 21.87 7.04 11.66
N MET A 93 21.20 6.09 11.00
CA MET A 93 20.66 6.30 9.65
C MET A 93 19.49 7.28 9.62
N MET A 94 18.68 7.36 10.68
CA MET A 94 17.60 8.36 10.78
C MET A 94 18.13 9.81 10.69
N ALA A 95 19.39 10.06 11.07
CA ALA A 95 20.00 11.38 10.95
C ALA A 95 20.15 11.88 9.49
N SER A 96 20.05 10.99 8.49
CA SER A 96 20.07 11.35 7.07
C SER A 96 18.73 11.90 6.55
N VAL A 97 17.61 11.61 7.22
CA VAL A 97 16.27 11.96 6.73
C VAL A 97 16.05 13.48 6.57
N PRO A 98 16.49 14.36 7.49
CA PRO A 98 16.37 15.80 7.30
C PRO A 98 17.11 16.32 6.06
N GLU A 99 18.30 15.75 5.78
CA GLU A 99 19.06 16.11 4.59
C GLU A 99 18.35 15.63 3.32
N PHE A 100 17.73 14.45 3.34
CA PHE A 100 16.90 13.99 2.22
C PHE A 100 15.75 14.94 1.92
N ALA A 101 15.06 15.43 2.96
CA ALA A 101 14.00 16.43 2.79
C ALA A 101 14.56 17.73 2.20
N ARG A 102 15.69 18.23 2.71
CA ARG A 102 16.36 19.44 2.20
C ARG A 102 16.70 19.31 0.71
N GLN A 103 17.25 18.17 0.27
CA GLN A 103 17.58 17.93 -1.14
C GLN A 103 16.34 17.86 -2.02
N LEU A 104 15.23 17.29 -1.52
CA LEU A 104 13.97 17.25 -2.25
C LEU A 104 13.35 18.63 -2.42
N ASP A 105 13.44 19.49 -1.41
CA ASP A 105 12.92 20.85 -1.44
C ASP A 105 13.76 21.77 -2.33
N SER A 106 15.10 21.63 -2.29
CA SER A 106 16.01 22.44 -3.11
C SER A 106 16.15 21.95 -4.55
N GLY A 107 15.76 20.70 -4.84
CA GLY A 107 16.02 20.04 -6.11
C GLY A 107 17.50 19.67 -6.33
N GLU A 108 18.37 19.87 -5.33
CA GLU A 108 19.79 19.50 -5.36
C GLU A 108 19.97 17.98 -5.14
N LEU A 109 19.36 17.18 -6.01
CA LEU A 109 19.40 15.71 -5.96
C LEU A 109 20.71 15.13 -6.56
N GLY A 110 21.66 16.01 -6.88
CA GLY A 110 22.93 15.70 -7.52
C GLY A 110 24.14 15.78 -6.57
N THR A 111 25.27 15.34 -7.12
CA THR A 111 26.61 15.10 -6.55
C THR A 111 27.23 16.21 -5.66
N ARG A 112 26.66 16.53 -4.51
CA ARG A 112 27.45 17.10 -3.42
C ARG A 112 28.04 15.94 -2.61
N ALA A 113 29.18 15.44 -3.07
CA ALA A 113 29.97 14.43 -2.36
C ALA A 113 29.17 13.19 -1.93
N ALA A 114 28.41 12.58 -2.84
CA ALA A 114 27.84 11.27 -2.59
C ALA A 114 28.99 10.24 -2.56
N ASN A 115 29.62 10.07 -1.40
CA ASN A 115 30.50 8.94 -1.11
C ASN A 115 29.75 7.59 -1.23
N SER A 116 28.43 7.62 -1.49
CA SER A 116 27.53 6.50 -1.71
C SER A 116 26.51 6.75 -2.83
N ASN A 117 26.94 6.91 -4.09
CA ASN A 117 26.03 7.15 -5.22
C ASN A 117 25.10 5.95 -5.52
N LEU A 118 24.01 6.22 -6.25
CA LEU A 118 22.98 5.22 -6.57
C LEU A 118 23.51 4.03 -7.39
N ALA A 119 24.48 4.25 -8.29
CA ALA A 119 25.10 3.18 -9.07
C ALA A 119 25.85 2.18 -8.19
N MET A 120 26.66 2.68 -7.25
CA MET A 120 27.36 1.85 -6.28
C MET A 120 26.39 1.14 -5.34
N GLN A 121 25.38 1.84 -4.84
CA GLN A 121 24.36 1.23 -3.97
C GLN A 121 23.59 0.13 -4.70
N ALA A 122 23.19 0.34 -5.96
CA ALA A 122 22.51 -0.68 -6.76
C ALA A 122 23.37 -1.92 -6.97
N ALA A 123 24.66 -1.74 -7.27
CA ALA A 123 25.60 -2.86 -7.41
C ALA A 123 25.79 -3.62 -6.08
N ALA A 124 25.91 -2.90 -4.97
CA ALA A 124 26.05 -3.50 -3.64
C ALA A 124 24.76 -4.19 -3.16
N TYR A 125 23.58 -3.70 -3.56
CA TYR A 125 22.30 -4.25 -3.12
C TYR A 125 22.07 -5.70 -3.59
N VAL A 126 22.71 -6.09 -4.69
CA VAL A 126 22.69 -7.50 -5.17
C VAL A 126 23.25 -8.43 -4.09
N ASN A 127 24.34 -8.03 -3.41
CA ASN A 127 24.92 -8.82 -2.33
C ASN A 127 23.96 -9.02 -1.16
N LEU A 128 23.10 -8.03 -0.88
CA LEU A 128 22.07 -8.16 0.16
C LEU A 128 21.07 -9.27 -0.22
N LEU A 129 20.59 -9.26 -1.46
CA LEU A 129 19.62 -10.26 -1.95
C LEU A 129 20.24 -11.66 -2.04
N ASP A 130 21.48 -11.76 -2.50
CA ASP A 130 22.21 -13.02 -2.61
C ASP A 130 22.51 -13.61 -1.22
N ALA A 131 22.91 -12.77 -0.26
CA ALA A 131 23.10 -13.19 1.14
C ALA A 131 21.78 -13.68 1.75
N SER A 132 20.67 -13.00 1.52
CA SER A 132 19.35 -13.48 1.98
C SER A 132 19.04 -14.87 1.42
N ALA A 133 19.25 -15.08 0.12
CA ALA A 133 19.01 -16.36 -0.51
C ALA A 133 19.94 -17.47 0.03
N ALA A 134 21.21 -17.15 0.25
CA ALA A 134 22.19 -18.08 0.83
C ALA A 134 21.81 -18.53 2.25
N GLU A 135 21.22 -17.63 3.04
CA GLU A 135 20.70 -17.93 4.38
C GLU A 135 19.28 -18.52 4.38
N GLY A 136 18.69 -18.75 3.21
CA GLY A 136 17.33 -19.29 3.07
C GLY A 136 16.23 -18.32 3.52
N VAL A 137 16.53 -17.01 3.56
CA VAL A 137 15.59 -15.95 3.93
C VAL A 137 14.99 -15.34 2.66
N ASP A 138 13.67 -15.26 2.59
CA ASP A 138 12.99 -14.59 1.47
C ASP A 138 13.18 -13.07 1.56
N PRO A 139 13.81 -12.41 0.56
CA PRO A 139 14.02 -10.97 0.58
C PRO A 139 12.78 -10.18 0.15
N LEU A 140 11.57 -10.78 0.16
CA LEU A 140 10.30 -10.15 -0.22
C LEU A 140 10.13 -8.71 0.28
N LEU A 141 10.48 -8.45 1.55
CA LEU A 141 10.30 -7.14 2.20
C LEU A 141 11.32 -6.08 1.76
N VAL A 142 12.45 -6.48 1.17
CA VAL A 142 13.57 -5.59 0.82
C VAL A 142 13.80 -5.51 -0.70
N ARG A 143 13.37 -6.52 -1.46
CA ARG A 143 13.51 -6.61 -2.92
C ARG A 143 13.04 -5.35 -3.67
N PRO A 144 11.89 -4.72 -3.37
CA PRO A 144 11.43 -3.55 -4.13
C PRO A 144 12.40 -2.36 -4.08
N MET A 145 13.20 -2.23 -3.02
CA MET A 145 14.22 -1.18 -2.92
C MET A 145 15.35 -1.41 -3.94
N GLY A 146 15.85 -2.64 -4.05
CA GLY A 146 16.85 -3.01 -5.07
C GLY A 146 16.34 -2.77 -6.50
N GLU A 147 15.09 -3.15 -6.77
CA GLU A 147 14.45 -2.88 -8.07
C GLU A 147 14.37 -1.37 -8.37
N LEU A 148 14.05 -0.55 -7.36
CA LEU A 148 13.99 0.91 -7.52
C LEU A 148 15.37 1.52 -7.75
N LEU A 149 16.41 1.04 -7.05
CA LEU A 149 17.80 1.44 -7.26
C LEU A 149 18.26 1.16 -8.70
N HIS A 150 18.04 -0.06 -9.20
CA HIS A 150 18.38 -0.41 -10.59
C HIS A 150 17.61 0.42 -11.62
N ARG A 151 16.32 0.70 -11.36
CA ARG A 151 15.51 1.58 -12.22
C ARG A 151 16.06 3.01 -12.25
N ALA A 152 16.55 3.53 -11.13
CA ALA A 152 17.14 4.85 -11.06
C ALA A 152 18.44 4.94 -11.88
N VAL A 153 19.31 3.93 -11.76
CA VAL A 153 20.53 3.84 -12.59
C VAL A 153 20.17 3.77 -14.08
N ALA A 154 19.21 2.92 -14.46
CA ALA A 154 18.76 2.80 -15.84
C ALA A 154 18.12 4.08 -16.41
N ALA A 155 17.55 4.92 -15.54
CA ALA A 155 16.99 6.22 -15.89
C ALA A 155 18.04 7.35 -15.92
N GLY A 156 19.33 7.05 -15.73
CA GLY A 156 20.41 8.04 -15.77
C GLY A 156 20.68 8.76 -14.45
N HIS A 157 20.10 8.28 -13.34
CA HIS A 157 20.31 8.88 -12.00
C HIS A 157 21.44 8.20 -11.21
N GLY A 158 22.33 7.45 -11.85
CA GLY A 158 23.37 6.67 -11.17
C GLY A 158 24.33 7.48 -10.28
N ASP A 159 24.64 8.72 -10.68
CA ASP A 159 25.50 9.63 -9.92
C ASP A 159 24.75 10.40 -8.82
N GLY A 160 23.42 10.25 -8.73
CA GLY A 160 22.59 10.87 -7.71
C GLY A 160 22.69 10.19 -6.35
N ASP A 161 22.03 10.79 -5.36
CA ASP A 161 21.88 10.26 -4.01
C ASP A 161 20.47 9.63 -3.81
N VAL A 162 20.27 8.92 -2.70
CA VAL A 162 19.02 8.23 -2.32
C VAL A 162 17.74 9.07 -2.50
N PRO A 163 17.72 10.39 -2.20
CA PRO A 163 16.52 11.21 -2.41
C PRO A 163 16.05 11.26 -3.87
N ALA A 164 16.93 11.05 -4.85
CA ALA A 164 16.55 11.00 -6.25
C ALA A 164 15.52 9.88 -6.54
N LEU A 165 15.49 8.81 -5.74
CA LEU A 165 14.50 7.73 -5.88
C LEU A 165 13.06 8.23 -5.71
N ALA A 166 12.83 9.28 -4.92
CA ALA A 166 11.50 9.86 -4.75
C ALA A 166 10.93 10.42 -6.06
N THR A 167 11.78 10.89 -6.97
CA THR A 167 11.35 11.37 -8.30
C THR A 167 10.79 10.24 -9.15
N LEU A 168 11.37 9.03 -9.06
CA LEU A 168 10.87 7.83 -9.74
C LEU A 168 9.56 7.32 -9.15
N LEU A 169 9.33 7.53 -7.85
CA LEU A 169 8.06 7.17 -7.18
C LEU A 169 6.94 8.14 -7.54
N ARG A 170 7.26 9.42 -7.76
CA ARG A 170 6.32 10.44 -8.26
C ARG A 170 6.02 10.29 -9.74
N ALA A 171 6.96 9.73 -10.51
CA ALA A 171 6.76 9.42 -11.91
C ALA A 171 5.62 8.40 -12.04
N ARG A 172 4.53 8.83 -12.68
CA ARG A 172 3.39 7.97 -12.96
C ARG A 172 3.90 6.80 -13.81
N PRO A 173 3.74 5.53 -13.39
CA PRO A 173 4.07 4.42 -14.28
C PRO A 173 3.24 4.60 -15.57
N PRO A 174 3.81 4.30 -16.76
CA PRO A 174 3.03 4.32 -17.98
C PRO A 174 1.83 3.39 -17.77
N HIS A 175 0.62 3.96 -17.69
CA HIS A 175 -0.58 3.18 -17.45
C HIS A 175 -0.64 2.05 -18.46
N ARG A 176 -0.64 0.80 -18.00
CA ARG A 176 -1.29 -0.27 -18.77
C ARG A 176 -2.73 0.21 -18.95
N ARG A 177 -3.07 0.61 -20.18
CA ARG A 177 -4.41 1.08 -20.56
C ARG A 177 -5.42 0.18 -19.88
N ARG A 178 -6.26 0.74 -18.98
CA ARG A 178 -7.39 0.02 -18.41
C ARG A 178 -8.18 -0.54 -19.59
N ARG A 179 -8.19 -1.87 -19.74
CA ARG A 179 -9.09 -2.54 -20.68
C ARG A 179 -10.50 -2.08 -20.28
N PRO A 180 -11.27 -1.44 -21.19
CA PRO A 180 -12.61 -1.02 -20.83
C PRO A 180 -13.37 -2.24 -20.33
N LEU A 181 -13.92 -2.14 -19.12
CA LEU A 181 -14.85 -3.13 -18.59
C LEU A 181 -16.02 -3.16 -19.58
N ASN A 182 -16.08 -4.22 -20.38
CA ASN A 182 -17.19 -4.47 -21.26
C ASN A 182 -18.42 -4.66 -20.38
N ARG A 183 -19.23 -3.62 -20.23
CA ARG A 183 -20.51 -3.70 -19.56
C ARG A 183 -21.42 -4.49 -20.49
N PRO A 184 -21.97 -5.66 -20.10
CA PRO A 184 -22.94 -6.33 -20.95
C PRO A 184 -24.13 -5.39 -21.17
N ALA A 185 -24.53 -5.25 -22.44
CA ALA A 185 -25.67 -4.44 -22.83
C ALA A 185 -26.90 -4.88 -22.03
N ALA A 186 -27.59 -3.93 -21.42
CA ALA A 186 -28.86 -4.16 -20.77
C ALA A 186 -29.88 -4.62 -21.82
N GLY A 187 -30.09 -5.94 -21.91
CA GLY A 187 -31.20 -6.52 -22.67
C GLY A 187 -32.50 -6.21 -21.94
N GLY A 188 -33.24 -5.21 -22.42
CA GLY A 188 -34.63 -5.00 -22.01
C GLY A 188 -35.51 -6.19 -22.39
N PRO A 189 -36.59 -6.48 -21.65
CA PRO A 189 -37.45 -7.62 -21.92
C PRO A 189 -38.15 -7.48 -23.30
N LYS A 190 -37.94 -8.46 -24.18
CA LYS A 190 -38.70 -8.60 -25.42
C LYS A 190 -40.16 -8.90 -25.09
N ALA A 191 -41.07 -7.98 -25.45
CA ALA A 191 -42.50 -8.22 -25.44
C ALA A 191 -42.87 -9.31 -26.45
N THR A 192 -43.40 -10.44 -25.98
CA THR A 192 -43.96 -11.50 -26.80
C THR A 192 -45.39 -11.12 -27.23
N ARG A 193 -45.62 -10.98 -28.55
CA ARG A 193 -46.96 -10.85 -29.14
C ARG A 193 -47.77 -12.14 -28.97
N PRO A 194 -49.09 -12.07 -28.71
CA PRO A 194 -49.93 -13.25 -28.69
C PRO A 194 -50.18 -13.79 -30.11
N PRO A 195 -50.31 -15.11 -30.31
CA PRO A 195 -50.55 -15.69 -31.62
C PRO A 195 -52.01 -15.56 -32.07
N THR A 196 -52.18 -15.30 -33.36
CA THR A 196 -53.44 -15.15 -34.09
C THR A 196 -54.20 -16.47 -34.20
N VAL A 197 -55.47 -16.48 -33.78
CA VAL A 197 -56.39 -17.62 -33.90
C VAL A 197 -56.89 -17.73 -35.35
N THR A 198 -56.62 -18.86 -36.01
CA THR A 198 -57.28 -19.27 -37.26
C THR A 198 -58.17 -20.47 -36.98
N ARG A 199 -59.41 -20.44 -37.49
CA ARG A 199 -60.52 -21.30 -37.10
C ARG A 199 -60.76 -22.46 -38.09
N ALA A 200 -60.65 -23.69 -37.58
CA ALA A 200 -61.36 -24.96 -37.90
C ALA A 200 -61.20 -25.60 -39.32
N PRO A 201 -61.40 -26.94 -39.48
CA PRO A 201 -62.70 -27.58 -39.27
C PRO A 201 -62.71 -28.82 -38.34
N ARG A 202 -63.92 -29.12 -37.84
CA ARG A 202 -64.32 -30.31 -37.04
C ARG A 202 -64.20 -31.61 -37.83
N VAL A 203 -64.09 -32.75 -37.13
CA VAL A 203 -65.01 -33.92 -37.22
C VAL A 203 -64.67 -35.03 -36.18
N THR A 204 -65.72 -35.43 -35.44
CA THR A 204 -66.09 -36.65 -34.65
C THR A 204 -65.14 -37.47 -33.75
N ARG A 205 -65.44 -37.41 -32.43
CA ARG A 205 -66.02 -38.43 -31.51
C ARG A 205 -65.49 -39.88 -31.48
N ALA A 206 -65.14 -40.31 -30.26
CA ALA A 206 -65.30 -41.61 -29.55
C ALA A 206 -63.95 -42.05 -28.95
N ALA A 207 -63.78 -42.67 -27.78
CA ALA A 207 -64.56 -43.15 -26.63
C ALA A 207 -63.53 -43.42 -25.50
N GLY A 208 -63.95 -43.50 -24.23
CA GLY A 208 -63.09 -43.73 -23.04
C GLY A 208 -62.48 -45.15 -22.94
N PRO A 209 -62.12 -45.68 -21.74
CA PRO A 209 -62.27 -45.14 -20.38
C PRO A 209 -61.03 -45.28 -19.44
N SER A 210 -61.24 -44.83 -18.20
CA SER A 210 -60.61 -45.09 -16.87
C SER A 210 -59.38 -46.00 -16.76
N VAL A 211 -58.42 -45.76 -15.85
CA VAL A 211 -58.38 -46.10 -14.40
C VAL A 211 -57.16 -45.32 -13.83
N GLY A 212 -57.14 -44.59 -12.71
CA GLY A 212 -57.43 -44.93 -11.31
C GLY A 212 -56.12 -44.84 -10.47
N PRO A 213 -56.14 -44.43 -9.19
CA PRO A 213 -55.05 -43.67 -8.55
C PRO A 213 -54.24 -44.44 -7.48
N ALA A 214 -53.28 -43.74 -6.84
CA ALA A 214 -52.57 -44.00 -5.57
C ALA A 214 -51.05 -44.13 -5.78
N GLY A 215 -50.15 -43.64 -4.95
CA GLY A 215 -50.23 -42.97 -3.65
C GLY A 215 -48.79 -42.63 -3.23
N ARG A 216 -48.62 -41.49 -2.55
CA ARG A 216 -47.43 -41.11 -1.77
C ARG A 216 -47.55 -41.69 -0.35
N PRO A 217 -46.55 -41.52 0.54
CA PRO A 217 -45.10 -41.58 0.37
C PRO A 217 -44.43 -42.43 1.49
N GLY A 218 -43.12 -42.62 1.37
CA GLY A 218 -42.21 -42.90 2.49
C GLY A 218 -41.01 -41.97 2.35
#